data_AF-A0A9K3GPP5-F1
#
_entry.id   AF-A0A9K3GPP5-F1
#
_cell.length_a   1.000
_cell.length_b   1.000
_cell.length_c   1.000
_cell.angle_alpha   90.00
_cell.angle_beta   90.00
_cell.angle_gamma   90.00
#
_symmetry.space_group_name_H-M   'P 1'
#
loop_
_entity.id
_entity.type
_entity.pdbx_description
1 polymer ?
#
loop_
_entity_poly.entity_id
_entity_poly.type
_entity_poly.pdbx_seq_one_letter_code
_entity_poly.pdbx_strand_id
1 'polypeptide(L)'
;AKTDALPDTASDSDIAEAKFDMAECHLEAGMLDTARESLTHIGTKAVPSGKVFDFRVKLAVLGWLCGRPTVATEEMAKATLLVDKLDYERRNRHRVMSSLLHIRRRQWAEAADLMVLTLTTYSCDDIIAYEDYVGYTVLVALASFNRSRLLKTIGGDPTVVTLSPQIPIPYSLLVAVKDFKYGDIPAALLTLEESLLSDAWYV
;
A
#
# COMPACT_ATOMS: atom_id res chain seq x y z
N ALA A 1 -19.44 -27.07 3.81
CA ALA A 1 -19.84 -27.67 2.52
C ALA A 1 -18.96 -27.04 1.45
N LYS A 2 -17.97 -27.69 0.83
CA LYS A 2 -17.54 -29.08 0.75
C LYS A 2 -16.06 -29.17 1.14
N THR A 3 -15.71 -30.08 2.04
CA THR A 3 -14.34 -30.63 2.08
C THR A 3 -14.31 -31.73 1.02
N ASP A 4 -14.25 -31.34 -0.26
CA ASP A 4 -14.02 -32.30 -1.34
C ASP A 4 -12.56 -32.75 -1.16
N ALA A 5 -12.39 -33.97 -0.64
CA ALA A 5 -11.11 -34.65 -0.63
C ALA A 5 -10.60 -34.68 -2.08
N LEU A 6 -9.46 -34.03 -2.31
CA LEU A 6 -8.76 -34.07 -3.59
C LEU A 6 -8.64 -35.54 -4.05
N PRO A 7 -8.91 -35.86 -5.32
CA PRO A 7 -8.81 -37.23 -5.80
C PRO A 7 -7.38 -37.75 -5.56
N ASP A 8 -7.24 -38.99 -5.10
CA ASP A 8 -5.96 -39.64 -4.75
C ASP A 8 -4.93 -39.72 -5.93
N THR A 9 -5.31 -39.22 -7.11
CA THR A 9 -4.49 -39.13 -8.33
C THR A 9 -4.03 -37.71 -8.66
N ALA A 10 -4.29 -36.71 -7.82
CA ALA A 10 -3.88 -35.33 -8.07
C ALA A 10 -2.35 -35.18 -7.96
N SER A 11 -1.76 -34.37 -8.85
CA SER A 11 -0.34 -34.02 -8.77
C SER A 11 -0.06 -33.24 -7.49
N ASP A 12 1.12 -33.42 -6.89
CA ASP A 12 1.55 -32.66 -5.71
C ASP A 12 1.45 -31.13 -5.93
N SER A 13 1.57 -30.68 -7.19
CA SER A 13 1.38 -29.28 -7.60
C SER A 13 -0.09 -28.85 -7.45
N ASP A 14 -1.03 -29.67 -7.88
CA ASP A 14 -2.47 -29.35 -7.85
C ASP A 14 -2.98 -29.30 -6.40
N ILE A 15 -2.45 -30.18 -5.55
CA ILE A 15 -2.73 -30.19 -4.11
C ILE A 15 -2.19 -28.92 -3.45
N ALA A 16 -1.01 -28.44 -3.86
CA ALA A 16 -0.43 -27.21 -3.34
C ALA A 16 -1.23 -25.97 -3.77
N GLU A 17 -1.70 -25.91 -5.03
CA GLU A 17 -2.56 -24.83 -5.50
C GLU A 17 -3.92 -24.82 -4.78
N ALA A 18 -4.58 -25.98 -4.63
CA ALA A 18 -5.84 -26.06 -3.90
C ALA A 18 -5.71 -25.60 -2.44
N LYS A 19 -4.60 -25.94 -1.77
CA LYS A 19 -4.30 -25.44 -0.42
C LYS A 19 -4.04 -23.94 -0.38
N PHE A 20 -3.44 -23.39 -1.44
CA PHE A 20 -3.22 -21.95 -1.56
C PHE A 20 -4.54 -21.21 -1.74
N ASP A 21 -5.43 -21.70 -2.59
CA ASP A 21 -6.76 -21.12 -2.77
C ASP A 21 -7.57 -21.15 -1.46
N MET A 22 -7.48 -22.23 -0.68
CA MET A 22 -8.06 -22.27 0.67
C MET A 22 -7.46 -21.22 1.60
N ALA A 23 -6.14 -20.98 1.52
CA ALA A 23 -5.49 -19.94 2.32
C ALA A 23 -5.96 -18.54 1.91
N GLU A 24 -6.21 -18.29 0.62
CA GLU A 24 -6.83 -17.05 0.14
C GLU A 24 -8.25 -16.88 0.70
N CYS A 25 -9.06 -17.92 0.74
CA CYS A 25 -10.36 -17.86 1.41
C CYS A 25 -10.26 -17.52 2.90
N HIS A 26 -9.26 -18.06 3.62
CA HIS A 26 -9.03 -17.69 5.03
C HIS A 26 -8.63 -16.23 5.19
N LEU A 27 -7.85 -15.70 4.24
CA LEU A 27 -7.46 -14.30 4.20
C LEU A 27 -8.67 -13.39 3.97
N GLU A 28 -9.55 -13.73 3.01
CA GLU A 28 -10.80 -13.02 2.76
C GLU A 28 -11.76 -13.09 3.96
N ALA A 29 -11.75 -14.19 4.71
CA ALA A 29 -12.49 -14.33 5.96
C ALA A 29 -11.88 -13.55 7.14
N GLY A 30 -10.71 -12.92 6.96
CA GLY A 30 -10.03 -12.14 8.01
C GLY A 30 -9.31 -13.00 9.06
N MET A 31 -9.12 -14.29 8.83
CA MET A 31 -8.43 -15.20 9.76
C MET A 31 -6.91 -15.15 9.55
N LEU A 32 -6.28 -14.09 10.06
CA LEU A 32 -4.85 -13.80 9.81
C LEU A 32 -3.90 -14.91 10.26
N ASP A 33 -4.15 -15.48 11.44
CA ASP A 33 -3.25 -16.46 12.04
C ASP A 33 -3.27 -17.79 11.27
N THR A 34 -4.48 -18.26 10.90
CA THR A 34 -4.65 -19.48 10.10
C THR A 34 -4.14 -19.30 8.67
N ALA A 35 -4.32 -18.12 8.07
CA ALA A 35 -3.77 -17.78 6.75
C ALA A 35 -2.23 -17.81 6.76
N ARG A 36 -1.61 -17.27 7.82
CA ARG A 36 -0.16 -17.27 7.99
C ARG A 36 0.40 -18.68 8.19
N GLU A 37 -0.26 -19.50 9.01
CA GLU A 37 0.11 -20.90 9.22
C GLU A 37 -0.02 -21.71 7.91
N SER A 38 -1.12 -21.52 7.17
CA SER A 38 -1.34 -22.17 5.88
C SER A 38 -0.19 -21.89 4.91
N LEU A 39 0.29 -20.63 4.85
CA LEU A 39 1.43 -20.26 4.02
C LEU A 39 2.74 -20.95 4.43
N THR A 40 2.93 -21.21 5.73
CA THR A 40 4.10 -21.99 6.21
C THR A 40 4.00 -23.47 5.84
N HIS A 41 2.79 -24.04 5.88
CA HIS A 41 2.54 -25.45 5.58
C HIS A 41 2.60 -25.79 4.08
N ILE A 42 2.28 -24.85 3.19
CA ILE A 42 2.30 -25.07 1.73
C ILE A 42 3.73 -25.27 1.21
N GLY A 43 4.75 -24.75 1.91
CA GLY A 43 6.14 -24.84 1.47
C GLY A 43 6.40 -23.92 0.27
N THR A 44 7.31 -22.98 0.40
CA THR A 44 7.55 -21.88 -0.56
C THR A 44 8.01 -22.32 -1.96
N LYS A 45 8.23 -23.61 -2.21
CA LYS A 45 8.77 -24.14 -3.47
C LYS A 45 7.71 -24.66 -4.44
N ALA A 46 6.50 -24.97 -3.98
CA ALA A 46 5.45 -25.55 -4.82
C ALA A 46 4.61 -24.49 -5.56
N VAL A 47 4.53 -23.26 -5.03
CA VAL A 47 3.68 -22.19 -5.57
C VAL A 47 4.55 -21.13 -6.28
N PRO A 48 4.10 -20.57 -7.42
CA PRO A 48 4.78 -19.46 -8.07
C PRO A 48 5.05 -18.28 -7.12
N SER A 49 6.25 -17.72 -7.18
CA SER A 49 6.68 -16.62 -6.28
C SER A 49 5.80 -15.38 -6.38
N GLY A 50 5.19 -15.12 -7.54
CA GLY A 50 4.23 -14.03 -7.73
C GLY A 50 2.98 -14.18 -6.86
N LYS A 51 2.32 -15.34 -6.87
CA LYS A 51 1.15 -15.62 -6.02
C LYS A 51 1.50 -15.48 -4.54
N VAL A 52 2.65 -16.03 -4.12
CA VAL A 52 3.13 -15.92 -2.74
C VAL A 52 3.40 -14.47 -2.33
N PHE A 53 3.96 -13.66 -3.23
CA PHE A 53 4.18 -12.23 -2.99
C PHE A 53 2.85 -11.49 -2.80
N ASP A 54 1.91 -11.65 -3.74
CA ASP A 54 0.61 -10.99 -3.71
C ASP A 54 -0.15 -11.35 -2.41
N PHE A 55 -0.10 -12.61 -1.99
CA PHE A 55 -0.67 -13.08 -0.72
C PHE A 55 -0.02 -12.41 0.50
N ARG A 56 1.32 -12.35 0.56
CA ARG A 56 2.04 -11.72 1.68
C ARG A 56 1.75 -10.23 1.78
N VAL A 57 1.62 -9.55 0.66
CA VAL A 57 1.25 -8.13 0.61
C VAL A 57 -0.16 -7.92 1.17
N LYS A 58 -1.15 -8.72 0.72
CA LYS A 58 -2.50 -8.64 1.27
C LYS A 58 -2.54 -8.94 2.77
N LEU A 59 -1.79 -9.95 3.22
CA LEU A 59 -1.66 -10.30 4.64
C LEU A 59 -1.03 -9.16 5.45
N ALA A 60 -0.06 -8.44 4.88
CA ALA A 60 0.55 -7.28 5.53
C ALA A 60 -0.44 -6.12 5.67
N VAL A 61 -1.23 -5.85 4.63
CA VAL A 61 -2.28 -4.82 4.65
C VAL A 61 -3.37 -5.16 5.68
N LEU A 62 -3.89 -6.37 5.67
CA LEU A 62 -4.90 -6.79 6.63
C LEU A 62 -4.35 -6.84 8.06
N GLY A 63 -3.12 -7.31 8.25
CA GLY A 63 -2.43 -7.26 9.54
C GLY A 63 -2.36 -5.84 10.08
N TRP A 64 -2.11 -4.86 9.21
CA TRP A 64 -2.15 -3.45 9.58
C TRP A 64 -3.57 -2.97 9.93
N LEU A 65 -4.56 -3.23 9.07
CA LEU A 65 -5.96 -2.82 9.29
C LEU A 65 -6.57 -3.42 10.56
N CYS A 66 -6.15 -4.63 10.95
CA CYS A 66 -6.55 -5.27 12.20
C CYS A 66 -5.76 -4.79 13.44
N GLY A 67 -4.92 -3.76 13.31
CA GLY A 67 -4.15 -3.20 14.42
C GLY A 67 -2.99 -4.08 14.89
N ARG A 68 -2.46 -4.97 14.02
CA ARG A 68 -1.32 -5.85 14.29
C ARG A 68 -0.09 -5.42 13.47
N PRO A 69 0.58 -4.31 13.85
CA PRO A 69 1.67 -3.73 13.06
C PRO A 69 2.89 -4.65 12.96
N THR A 70 3.13 -5.49 13.98
CA THR A 70 4.25 -6.45 13.96
C THR A 70 4.12 -7.44 12.81
N VAL A 71 2.94 -8.04 12.66
CA VAL A 71 2.63 -8.98 11.57
C VAL A 71 2.81 -8.32 10.21
N ALA A 72 2.29 -7.11 10.03
CA ALA A 72 2.42 -6.37 8.78
C ALA A 72 3.88 -6.21 8.36
N THR A 73 4.74 -5.88 9.32
CA THR A 73 6.14 -5.58 9.06
C THR A 73 6.98 -6.82 8.81
N GLU A 74 6.69 -7.92 9.50
CA GLU A 74 7.32 -9.22 9.28
C GLU A 74 6.96 -9.78 7.89
N GLU A 75 5.68 -9.72 7.52
CA GLU A 75 5.23 -10.23 6.22
C GLU A 75 5.72 -9.38 5.07
N MET A 76 5.78 -8.05 5.25
CA MET A 76 6.39 -7.16 4.26
C MET A 76 7.89 -7.41 4.10
N ALA A 77 8.63 -7.66 5.19
CA ALA A 77 10.04 -8.02 5.11
C ALA A 77 10.26 -9.32 4.33
N LYS A 78 9.39 -10.32 4.52
CA LYS A 78 9.41 -11.57 3.75
C LYS A 78 9.04 -11.34 2.28
N ALA A 79 8.11 -10.43 2.00
CA ALA A 79 7.75 -10.05 0.64
C ALA A 79 8.90 -9.36 -0.10
N THR A 80 9.66 -8.49 0.59
CA THR A 80 10.84 -7.81 0.02
C THR A 80 11.90 -8.78 -0.50
N LEU A 81 12.08 -9.94 0.15
CA LEU A 81 13.02 -10.98 -0.31
C LEU A 81 12.64 -11.62 -1.66
N LEU A 82 11.37 -11.51 -2.06
CA LEU A 82 10.87 -12.08 -3.31
C LEU A 82 10.94 -11.10 -4.48
N VAL A 83 11.07 -9.80 -4.21
CA VAL A 83 10.95 -8.69 -5.18
C VAL A 83 11.85 -8.84 -6.41
N ASP A 84 13.08 -9.33 -6.23
CA ASP A 84 14.04 -9.49 -7.34
C ASP A 84 13.63 -10.55 -8.37
N LYS A 85 12.75 -11.48 -7.98
CA LYS A 85 12.23 -12.56 -8.83
C LYS A 85 10.91 -12.19 -9.51
N LEU A 86 10.42 -10.97 -9.30
CA LEU A 86 9.12 -10.52 -9.76
C LEU A 86 9.21 -9.65 -11.01
N ASP A 87 8.12 -9.65 -11.74
CA ASP A 87 7.85 -8.73 -12.84
C ASP A 87 7.84 -7.27 -12.36
N TYR A 88 7.97 -6.35 -13.32
CA TYR A 88 8.04 -4.91 -13.03
C TYR A 88 6.80 -4.39 -12.28
N GLU A 89 5.61 -4.88 -12.63
CA GLU A 89 4.34 -4.42 -12.04
C GLU A 89 4.25 -4.80 -10.55
N ARG A 90 4.56 -6.05 -10.19
CA ARG A 90 4.62 -6.47 -8.78
C ARG A 90 5.67 -5.71 -7.97
N ARG A 91 6.80 -5.32 -8.58
CA ARG A 91 7.80 -4.45 -7.92
C ARG A 91 7.27 -3.04 -7.68
N ASN A 92 6.46 -2.50 -8.57
CA ASN A 92 5.78 -1.23 -8.33
C ASN A 92 4.72 -1.35 -7.23
N ARG A 93 3.93 -2.42 -7.23
CA ARG A 93 3.02 -2.71 -6.11
C ARG A 93 3.75 -2.80 -4.77
N HIS A 94 4.91 -3.46 -4.72
CA HIS A 94 5.75 -3.47 -3.51
C HIS A 94 6.12 -2.05 -3.04
N ARG A 95 6.50 -1.15 -3.95
CA ARG A 95 6.87 0.24 -3.61
C ARG A 95 5.69 1.04 -3.07
N VAL A 96 4.52 0.93 -3.71
CA VAL A 96 3.29 1.58 -3.24
C VAL A 96 2.91 1.07 -1.84
N MET A 97 2.98 -0.24 -1.62
CA MET A 97 2.64 -0.82 -0.30
C MET A 97 3.67 -0.48 0.76
N SER A 98 4.94 -0.45 0.39
CA SER A 98 6.01 -0.02 1.30
C SER A 98 5.81 1.43 1.71
N SER A 99 5.46 2.31 0.76
CA SER A 99 5.25 3.73 1.07
C SER A 99 4.09 3.93 2.06
N LEU A 100 2.96 3.24 1.86
CA LEU A 100 1.83 3.26 2.81
C LEU A 100 2.24 2.77 4.21
N LEU A 101 3.05 1.70 4.30
CA LEU A 101 3.56 1.22 5.58
C LEU A 101 4.57 2.20 6.21
N HIS A 102 5.36 2.93 5.42
CA HIS A 102 6.26 3.96 5.92
C HIS A 102 5.51 5.18 6.47
N ILE A 103 4.42 5.62 5.83
CA ILE A 103 3.50 6.65 6.37
C ILE A 103 3.04 6.26 7.77
N ARG A 104 2.58 5.01 7.90
CA ARG A 104 2.09 4.46 9.16
C ARG A 104 3.15 4.35 10.25
N ARG A 105 4.39 4.05 9.88
CA ARG A 105 5.56 4.08 10.78
C ARG A 105 6.10 5.47 11.05
N ARG A 106 5.46 6.53 10.52
CA ARG A 106 5.89 7.93 10.60
C ARG A 106 7.26 8.20 9.94
N GLN A 107 7.62 7.39 8.95
CA GLN A 107 8.83 7.54 8.13
C GLN A 107 8.50 8.33 6.85
N TRP A 108 8.18 9.62 7.02
CA TRP A 108 7.61 10.46 5.96
C TRP A 108 8.55 10.68 4.77
N ALA A 109 9.86 10.86 5.02
CA ALA A 109 10.82 11.13 3.95
C ALA A 109 10.98 9.94 2.99
N GLU A 110 11.08 8.73 3.53
CA GLU A 110 11.17 7.48 2.76
C GLU A 110 9.87 7.21 2.00
N ALA A 111 8.72 7.46 2.65
CA ALA A 111 7.41 7.36 2.01
C ALA A 111 7.28 8.34 0.82
N ALA A 112 7.61 9.62 1.01
CA ALA A 112 7.51 10.65 -0.03
C ALA A 112 8.33 10.27 -1.28
N ASP A 113 9.54 9.76 -1.08
CA ASP A 113 10.44 9.37 -2.17
C ASP A 113 9.84 8.22 -3.00
N LEU A 114 9.29 7.21 -2.33
CA LEU A 114 8.65 6.07 -2.98
C LEU A 114 7.33 6.46 -3.65
N MET A 115 6.53 7.33 -3.04
CA MET A 115 5.25 7.76 -3.58
C MET A 115 5.42 8.59 -4.86
N VAL A 116 6.35 9.55 -4.87
CA VAL A 116 6.64 10.34 -6.06
C VAL A 116 7.16 9.47 -7.20
N LEU A 117 7.98 8.46 -6.90
CA LEU A 117 8.49 7.52 -7.91
C LEU A 117 7.36 6.68 -8.55
N THR A 118 6.33 6.35 -7.78
CA THR A 118 5.25 5.44 -8.20
C THR A 118 4.01 6.17 -8.70
N LEU A 119 3.94 7.50 -8.58
CA LEU A 119 2.77 8.31 -8.93
C LEU A 119 2.29 8.07 -10.36
N THR A 120 3.20 8.05 -11.33
CA THR A 120 2.88 7.87 -12.76
C THR A 120 2.73 6.41 -13.19
N THR A 121 3.14 5.47 -12.33
CA THR A 121 3.15 4.02 -12.61
C THR A 121 2.30 3.25 -11.61
N TYR A 122 1.32 3.94 -11.03
CA TYR A 122 0.43 3.40 -10.01
C TYR A 122 -0.47 2.31 -10.59
N SER A 123 -0.67 1.23 -9.81
CA SER A 123 -1.41 0.04 -10.23
C SER A 123 -2.06 -0.72 -9.07
N CYS A 124 -2.43 -0.02 -7.99
CA CYS A 124 -2.88 -0.64 -6.73
C CYS A 124 -4.29 -0.20 -6.29
N ASP A 125 -5.19 0.00 -7.25
CA ASP A 125 -6.58 0.45 -7.03
C ASP A 125 -7.39 -0.50 -6.12
N ASP A 126 -6.94 -1.74 -5.99
CA ASP A 126 -7.52 -2.77 -5.13
C ASP A 126 -7.28 -2.53 -3.63
N ILE A 127 -6.39 -1.61 -3.25
CA ILE A 127 -6.03 -1.36 -1.85
C ILE A 127 -6.35 0.07 -1.41
N ILE A 128 -6.11 1.05 -2.28
CA ILE A 128 -6.39 2.45 -2.03
C ILE A 128 -6.88 3.07 -3.34
N ALA A 129 -7.83 4.00 -3.28
CA ALA A 129 -8.23 4.73 -4.47
C ALA A 129 -7.05 5.60 -4.97
N TYR A 130 -6.94 5.75 -6.28
CA TYR A 130 -5.85 6.53 -6.86
C TYR A 130 -5.86 7.99 -6.42
N GLU A 131 -7.05 8.59 -6.30
CA GLU A 131 -7.23 9.96 -5.84
C GLU A 131 -6.70 10.15 -4.41
N ASP A 132 -7.02 9.21 -3.52
CA ASP A 132 -6.53 9.22 -2.13
C ASP A 132 -5.01 9.03 -2.08
N TYR A 133 -4.46 8.15 -2.93
CA TYR A 133 -3.02 7.95 -3.05
C TYR A 133 -2.30 9.23 -3.48
N VAL A 134 -2.84 9.97 -4.45
CA VAL A 134 -2.29 11.25 -4.91
C VAL A 134 -2.41 12.29 -3.80
N GLY A 135 -3.54 12.34 -3.09
CA GLY A 135 -3.74 13.19 -1.92
C GLY A 135 -2.67 12.97 -0.84
N TYR A 136 -2.44 11.71 -0.44
CA TYR A 136 -1.39 11.37 0.51
C TYR A 136 0.01 11.70 -0.03
N THR A 137 0.27 11.48 -1.31
CA THR A 137 1.56 11.84 -1.92
C THR A 137 1.86 13.32 -1.73
N VAL A 138 0.86 14.19 -1.95
CA VAL A 138 0.97 15.63 -1.74
C VAL A 138 1.22 15.96 -0.27
N LEU A 139 0.47 15.38 0.66
CA LEU A 139 0.60 15.64 2.10
C LEU A 139 1.95 15.19 2.66
N VAL A 140 2.37 13.97 2.33
CA VAL A 140 3.63 13.38 2.82
C VAL A 140 4.83 14.14 2.23
N ALA A 141 4.75 14.57 0.98
CA ALA A 141 5.76 15.42 0.37
C ALA A 141 5.80 16.82 0.96
N LEU A 142 4.65 17.43 1.28
CA LEU A 142 4.59 18.72 1.99
C LEU A 142 5.26 18.63 3.37
N ALA A 143 5.08 17.51 4.07
CA ALA A 143 5.70 17.27 5.37
C ALA A 143 7.21 16.99 5.30
N SER A 144 7.70 16.41 4.19
CA SER A 144 9.07 15.86 4.12
C SER A 144 10.03 16.67 3.25
N PHE A 145 9.55 17.27 2.17
CA PHE A 145 10.41 17.90 1.17
C PHE A 145 10.62 19.38 1.46
N ASN A 146 11.82 19.86 1.17
CA ASN A 146 12.05 21.29 1.08
C ASN A 146 11.32 21.88 -0.13
N ARG A 147 11.05 23.19 -0.11
CA ARG A 147 10.31 23.88 -1.17
C ARG A 147 10.88 23.66 -2.56
N SER A 148 12.21 23.68 -2.70
CA SER A 148 12.88 23.50 -4.00
C SER A 148 12.60 22.11 -4.60
N ARG A 149 12.68 21.07 -3.76
CA ARG A 149 12.36 19.69 -4.15
C ARG A 149 10.87 19.52 -4.43
N LEU A 150 10.01 20.08 -3.60
CA LEU A 150 8.56 20.01 -3.77
C LEU A 150 8.10 20.59 -5.11
N LEU A 151 8.62 21.77 -5.48
CA LEU A 151 8.27 22.42 -6.74
C LEU A 151 8.77 21.66 -7.98
N LYS A 152 9.92 21.00 -7.88
CA LYS A 152 10.48 20.18 -8.97
C LYS A 152 9.77 18.84 -9.14
N THR A 153 9.17 18.31 -8.08
CA THR A 153 8.53 17.00 -8.08
C THR A 153 7.03 17.11 -8.31
N ILE A 154 6.29 17.69 -7.36
CA ILE A 154 4.83 17.67 -7.32
C ILE A 154 4.23 19.02 -7.76
N GLY A 155 4.94 20.14 -7.55
CA GLY A 155 4.38 21.49 -7.72
C GLY A 155 3.93 21.88 -9.13
N GLY A 156 4.26 21.07 -10.14
CA GLY A 156 3.78 21.19 -11.52
C GLY A 156 3.45 19.86 -12.16
N ASP A 157 3.29 18.78 -11.39
CA ASP A 157 2.95 17.48 -11.94
C ASP A 157 1.52 17.52 -12.52
N PRO A 158 1.33 17.16 -13.82
CA PRO A 158 0.03 17.25 -14.47
C PRO A 158 -1.02 16.34 -13.83
N THR A 159 -0.59 15.23 -13.22
CA THR A 159 -1.47 14.29 -12.50
C THR A 159 -2.12 14.97 -11.31
N VAL A 160 -1.32 15.68 -10.52
CA VAL A 160 -1.78 16.38 -9.31
C VAL A 160 -2.68 17.55 -9.66
N VAL A 161 -2.36 18.28 -10.74
CA VAL A 161 -3.20 19.38 -11.23
C VAL A 161 -4.54 18.87 -11.74
N THR A 162 -4.55 17.77 -12.50
CA THR A 162 -5.77 17.18 -13.05
C THR A 162 -6.69 16.67 -11.94
N LEU A 163 -6.11 16.08 -10.89
CA LEU A 163 -6.86 15.55 -9.75
C LEU A 163 -7.19 16.60 -8.67
N SER A 164 -6.80 17.86 -8.88
CA SER A 164 -7.08 18.95 -7.93
C SER A 164 -8.55 19.09 -7.48
N PRO A 165 -9.57 18.79 -8.31
CA PRO A 165 -10.96 18.84 -7.87
C PRO A 165 -11.33 17.72 -6.88
N GLN A 166 -10.68 16.54 -6.97
CA GLN A 166 -10.92 15.41 -6.06
C GLN A 166 -10.13 15.54 -4.75
N ILE A 167 -8.99 16.23 -4.78
CA ILE A 167 -8.14 16.48 -3.61
C ILE A 167 -8.02 17.97 -3.26
N PRO A 168 -9.13 18.68 -2.98
CA PRO A 168 -9.13 20.13 -2.81
C PRO A 168 -8.29 20.59 -1.62
N ILE A 169 -8.31 19.85 -0.50
CA ILE A 169 -7.58 20.22 0.72
C ILE A 169 -6.07 20.06 0.53
N PRO A 170 -5.53 18.87 0.16
CA PRO A 170 -4.09 18.73 -0.10
C PRO A 170 -3.58 19.68 -1.19
N TYR A 171 -4.37 19.89 -2.25
CA TYR A 171 -3.99 20.79 -3.33
C TYR A 171 -3.94 22.25 -2.88
N SER A 172 -4.90 22.70 -2.06
CA SER A 172 -4.92 24.07 -1.52
C SER A 172 -3.66 24.36 -0.67
N LEU A 173 -3.21 23.40 0.14
CA LEU A 173 -1.97 23.49 0.90
C LEU A 173 -0.74 23.58 -0.01
N LEU A 174 -0.70 22.76 -1.07
CA LEU A 174 0.39 22.81 -2.06
C LEU A 174 0.47 24.17 -2.74
N VAL A 175 -0.67 24.74 -3.14
CA VAL A 175 -0.75 26.07 -3.76
C VAL A 175 -0.36 27.16 -2.77
N ALA A 176 -0.82 27.10 -1.51
CA ALA A 176 -0.45 28.07 -0.48
C ALA A 176 1.07 28.12 -0.25
N VAL A 177 1.74 26.95 -0.20
CA VAL A 177 3.20 26.86 -0.07
C VAL A 177 3.93 27.31 -1.35
N LYS A 178 3.35 27.04 -2.54
CA LYS A 178 3.91 27.47 -3.83
C LYS A 178 3.87 28.99 -3.99
N ASP A 179 2.73 29.60 -3.70
CA ASP A 179 2.40 31.02 -3.92
C ASP A 179 2.71 31.92 -2.72
N PHE A 180 3.35 31.38 -1.67
CA PHE A 180 3.73 32.11 -0.45
C PHE A 180 2.54 32.66 0.37
N LYS A 181 1.35 32.06 0.24
CA LYS A 181 0.14 32.43 0.99
C LYS A 181 0.06 31.69 2.32
N TYR A 182 1.02 31.93 3.21
CA TYR A 182 1.08 31.22 4.50
C TYR A 182 -0.10 31.50 5.43
N GLY A 183 -0.85 32.59 5.21
CA GLY A 183 -2.06 32.91 5.97
C GLY A 183 -3.21 31.92 5.76
N ASP A 184 -3.24 31.21 4.63
CA ASP A 184 -4.30 30.26 4.28
C ASP A 184 -4.03 28.85 4.85
N ILE A 185 -2.78 28.58 5.25
CA ILE A 185 -2.34 27.27 5.73
C ILE A 185 -3.06 26.84 7.01
N PRO A 186 -3.18 27.67 8.07
CA PRO A 186 -3.82 27.24 9.31
C PRO A 186 -5.29 26.82 9.09
N ALA A 187 -6.02 27.53 8.24
CA ALA A 187 -7.40 27.19 7.92
C ALA A 187 -7.50 25.85 7.18
N ALA A 188 -6.63 25.64 6.19
CA ALA A 188 -6.60 24.37 5.45
C ALA A 188 -6.14 23.19 6.31
N LEU A 189 -5.22 23.40 7.27
CA LEU A 189 -4.78 22.37 8.21
C LEU A 189 -5.88 21.95 9.18
N LEU A 190 -6.72 22.88 9.65
CA LEU A 190 -7.84 22.57 10.52
C LEU A 190 -8.84 21.63 9.82
N THR A 191 -9.23 21.95 8.59
CA THR A 191 -10.11 21.10 7.78
C THR A 191 -9.46 19.75 7.48
N LEU A 192 -8.15 19.73 7.26
CA LEU A 192 -7.40 18.50 7.00
C LEU A 192 -7.39 17.57 8.22
N GLU A 193 -7.20 18.12 9.43
CA GLU A 193 -7.17 17.33 10.67
C GLU A 193 -8.46 16.53 10.85
N GLU A 194 -9.62 17.16 10.66
CA GLU A 194 -10.92 16.49 10.75
C GLU A 194 -11.04 15.33 9.76
N SER A 195 -10.59 15.53 8.52
CA SER A 195 -10.59 14.49 7.50
C SER A 195 -9.63 13.35 7.84
N LEU A 196 -8.42 13.66 8.30
CA LEU A 196 -7.40 12.66 8.61
C LEU A 196 -7.74 11.83 9.85
N LEU A 197 -8.43 12.40 10.84
CA LEU A 197 -8.89 11.67 12.02
C LEU A 197 -9.99 10.65 11.71
N SER A 198 -10.70 10.81 10.59
CA SER A 198 -11.70 9.84 10.15
C SER A 198 -11.10 8.70 9.32
N ASP A 199 -9.82 8.80 8.96
CA ASP A 199 -9.21 8.00 7.92
C ASP A 199 -8.48 6.76 8.47
N ALA A 200 -8.81 5.60 7.90
CA ALA A 200 -8.25 4.30 8.27
C ALA A 200 -6.76 4.14 7.95
N TRP A 201 -6.21 4.95 7.06
CA TRP A 201 -4.77 4.92 6.73
C TRP A 201 -3.93 5.93 7.50
N TYR A 202 -4.56 6.86 8.22
CA TYR A 202 -3.83 7.87 9.00
C TYR A 202 -3.87 7.60 10.51
N VAL A 203 -5.02 7.20 11.06
CA VAL A 203 -5.24 6.88 12.49
C VAL A 203 -4.77 5.48 12.85
#